data_AF-A0A932GC25-F1
#
_entry.id   AF-A0A932GC25-F1
#
_cell.length_a   1.000
_cell.length_b   1.000
_cell.length_c   1.000
_cell.angle_alpha   90.00
_cell.angle_beta   90.00
_cell.angle_gamma   90.00
#
_symmetry.space_group_name_H-M   'P 1'
#
loop_
_entity.id
_entity.type
_entity.pdbx_description
1 polymer ?
#
loop_
_entity_poly.entity_id
_entity_poly.type
_entity_poly.pdbx_seq_one_letter_code
_entity_poly.pdbx_strand_id
1 'polypeptide(L)'
;MAAIEPKGSTTVVKEPFPAAAVPTGGGYGLIEPNADGQWTVETYRFEPGTIVVNQGDVVTLEIVGINGKEHPFTIEGYNLSGVVKRGQITRVTFTADKAGIFRITCGAHLPTMTADLVVLAAQ
;
A
#
# COMPACT_ATOMS: atom_id res chain seq x y z
N MET A 1 7.66 4.42 6.50
CA MET A 1 6.75 3.44 5.87
C MET A 1 7.36 2.96 4.56
N ALA A 2 7.02 1.77 4.10
CA ALA A 2 7.46 1.21 2.82
C ALA A 2 6.24 0.85 1.96
N ALA A 3 6.33 1.11 0.66
CA ALA A 3 5.42 0.58 -0.35
C ALA A 3 6.01 -0.72 -0.90
N ILE A 4 5.40 -1.86 -0.55
CA ILE A 4 5.88 -3.21 -0.88
C ILE A 4 4.87 -3.96 -1.75
N GLU A 5 5.38 -4.89 -2.55
CA GLU A 5 4.58 -5.77 -3.41
C GLU A 5 4.93 -7.24 -3.14
N PRO A 6 4.38 -7.85 -2.08
CA PRO A 6 4.56 -9.29 -1.85
C PRO A 6 4.11 -10.10 -3.07
N LYS A 7 4.96 -11.04 -3.50
CA LYS A 7 4.70 -11.96 -4.61
C LYS A 7 4.90 -13.41 -4.18
N GLY A 8 4.03 -14.30 -4.64
CA GLY A 8 4.17 -15.74 -4.52
C GLY A 8 4.06 -16.38 -5.90
N SER A 9 5.03 -17.21 -6.26
CA SER A 9 5.09 -17.85 -7.59
C SER A 9 5.30 -19.35 -7.45
N THR A 10 4.65 -20.12 -8.32
CA THR A 10 4.78 -21.58 -8.40
C THR A 10 4.46 -22.05 -9.82
N THR A 11 4.42 -23.35 -10.06
CA THR A 11 4.05 -23.93 -11.37
C THR A 11 2.78 -24.75 -11.28
N VAL A 12 2.04 -24.87 -12.39
CA VAL A 12 0.82 -25.70 -12.49
C VAL A 12 1.03 -27.17 -12.13
N VAL A 13 2.27 -27.66 -12.22
CA VAL A 13 2.65 -29.02 -11.80
C VAL A 13 2.65 -29.16 -10.27
N LYS A 14 3.09 -28.11 -9.56
CA LYS A 14 3.15 -28.11 -8.09
C LYS A 14 1.82 -27.71 -7.48
N GLU A 15 1.16 -26.72 -8.06
CA GLU A 15 -0.10 -26.16 -7.59
C GLU A 15 -0.91 -25.67 -8.80
N PRO A 16 -2.13 -26.22 -9.03
CA PRO A 16 -2.98 -25.78 -10.13
C PRO A 16 -3.27 -24.28 -10.07
N PHE A 17 -3.43 -23.66 -11.23
CA PHE A 17 -3.85 -22.26 -11.28
C PHE A 17 -5.26 -22.09 -10.68
N PRO A 18 -5.49 -21.11 -9.79
CA PRO A 18 -6.80 -20.92 -9.16
C PRO A 18 -7.91 -20.62 -10.19
N ALA A 19 -9.04 -21.32 -10.09
CA ALA A 19 -10.22 -21.03 -10.92
C ALA A 19 -11.01 -19.81 -10.45
N ALA A 20 -10.88 -19.44 -9.16
CA ALA A 20 -11.56 -18.30 -8.58
C ALA A 20 -10.82 -17.00 -8.92
N ALA A 21 -11.57 -16.00 -9.39
CA ALA A 21 -11.04 -14.68 -9.63
C ALA A 21 -10.70 -13.96 -8.31
N VAL A 22 -9.67 -13.11 -8.34
CA VAL A 22 -9.37 -12.17 -7.26
C VAL A 22 -10.22 -10.89 -7.41
N PRO A 23 -10.45 -10.13 -6.31
CA PRO A 23 -11.14 -8.86 -6.40
C PRO A 23 -10.50 -7.89 -7.40
N THR A 24 -11.33 -7.13 -8.11
CA THR A 24 -10.89 -6.06 -9.01
C THR A 24 -10.32 -4.86 -8.24
N GLY A 25 -9.54 -4.01 -8.92
CA GLY A 25 -9.05 -2.73 -8.35
C GLY A 25 -7.53 -2.61 -8.25
N GLY A 26 -6.78 -3.62 -8.69
CA GLY A 26 -5.32 -3.61 -8.75
C GLY A 26 -4.61 -4.00 -7.46
N GLY A 27 -5.31 -4.14 -6.33
CA GLY A 27 -4.73 -4.58 -5.06
C GLY A 27 -4.32 -6.06 -5.02
N TYR A 28 -4.84 -6.84 -5.96
CA TYR A 28 -4.42 -8.21 -6.21
C TYR A 28 -4.07 -8.38 -7.68
N GLY A 29 -2.92 -8.98 -7.96
CA GLY A 29 -2.56 -9.49 -9.27
C GLY A 29 -2.59 -11.00 -9.25
N LEU A 30 -3.29 -11.61 -10.21
CA LEU A 30 -3.22 -13.05 -10.46
C LEU A 30 -2.76 -13.24 -11.91
N ILE A 31 -1.48 -13.54 -12.07
CA ILE A 31 -0.81 -13.67 -13.37
C ILE A 31 -0.94 -15.12 -13.82
N GLU A 32 -1.54 -15.30 -15.00
CA GLU A 32 -1.78 -16.61 -15.60
C GLU A 32 -0.48 -17.41 -15.85
N PRO A 33 -0.57 -18.75 -15.95
CA PRO A 33 0.58 -19.58 -16.26
C PRO A 33 1.25 -19.17 -17.58
N ASN A 34 2.57 -18.99 -17.55
CA ASN A 34 3.37 -18.79 -18.75
C ASN A 34 3.64 -20.13 -19.48
N ALA A 35 4.49 -20.13 -20.51
CA ALA A 35 4.83 -21.33 -21.29
C ALA A 35 5.47 -22.46 -20.45
N ASP A 36 6.13 -22.12 -19.35
CA ASP A 36 6.72 -23.07 -18.39
C ASP A 36 5.71 -23.50 -17.31
N GLY A 37 4.46 -23.05 -17.43
CA GLY A 37 3.40 -23.27 -16.47
C GLY A 37 3.59 -22.50 -15.16
N GLN A 38 4.49 -21.50 -15.10
CA GLN A 38 4.67 -20.67 -13.91
C GLN A 38 3.56 -19.61 -13.83
N TRP A 39 2.90 -19.54 -12.68
CA TRP A 39 1.92 -18.51 -12.36
C TRP A 39 2.32 -17.77 -11.08
N THR A 40 1.78 -16.55 -10.89
CA THR A 40 2.13 -15.68 -9.75
C THR A 40 0.89 -15.02 -9.18
N VAL A 41 0.82 -14.92 -7.86
CA VAL A 41 -0.10 -14.04 -7.14
C VAL A 41 0.69 -12.91 -6.47
N GLU A 42 0.18 -11.70 -6.54
CA GLU A 42 0.78 -10.53 -5.88
C GLU A 42 -0.26 -9.66 -5.20
N THR A 43 0.17 -8.93 -4.17
CA THR A 43 -0.62 -7.91 -3.50
C THR A 43 0.26 -6.70 -3.20
N TYR A 44 -0.38 -5.58 -2.88
CA TYR A 44 0.28 -4.28 -2.71
C TYR A 44 -0.07 -3.72 -1.36
N ARG A 45 0.93 -3.28 -0.60
CA ARG A 45 0.76 -2.87 0.80
C ARG A 45 1.64 -1.68 1.16
N PHE A 46 1.13 -0.90 2.10
CA PHE A 46 1.93 0.00 2.91
C PHE A 46 2.34 -0.73 4.20
N GLU A 47 3.62 -0.67 4.57
CA GLU A 47 4.15 -1.32 5.76
C GLU A 47 4.98 -0.33 6.63
N PRO A 48 4.65 -0.13 7.92
CA PRO A 48 3.51 -0.71 8.61
C PRO A 48 2.17 -0.19 8.03
N GLY A 49 1.13 -1.01 8.14
CA GLY A 49 -0.24 -0.66 7.75
C GLY A 49 -0.95 0.28 8.75
N THR A 50 -0.30 0.62 9.86
CA THR A 50 -0.83 1.57 10.85
C THR A 50 0.31 2.41 11.42
N ILE A 51 0.06 3.71 11.55
CA ILE A 51 0.96 4.68 12.15
C ILE A 51 0.17 5.39 13.24
N VAL A 52 0.73 5.50 14.45
CA VAL A 52 0.07 6.13 15.59
C VAL A 52 0.87 7.37 16.01
N VAL A 53 0.19 8.50 16.14
CA VAL A 53 0.74 9.81 16.56
C VAL A 53 -0.22 10.50 17.52
N ASN A 54 0.19 11.58 18.16
CA ASN A 54 -0.67 12.39 19.01
C ASN A 54 -1.17 13.64 18.28
N GLN A 55 -2.35 14.11 18.66
CA GLN A 55 -2.86 15.37 18.17
C GLN A 55 -1.90 16.51 18.55
N GLY A 56 -1.54 17.33 17.57
CA GLY A 56 -0.58 18.42 17.70
C GLY A 56 0.83 18.08 17.24
N ASP A 57 1.15 16.79 17.00
CA ASP A 57 2.47 16.40 16.48
C ASP A 57 2.72 17.00 15.09
N VAL A 58 3.94 17.47 14.86
CA VAL A 58 4.44 17.75 13.50
C VAL A 58 5.02 16.45 12.95
N VAL A 59 4.28 15.82 12.05
CA VAL A 59 4.59 14.52 11.47
C VAL A 59 5.27 14.71 10.13
N THR A 60 6.42 14.05 9.93
CA THR A 60 6.99 13.84 8.60
C THR A 60 6.86 12.36 8.24
N LEU A 61 5.98 12.06 7.29
CA LEU A 61 5.81 10.72 6.76
C LEU A 61 6.80 10.51 5.62
N GLU A 62 7.75 9.60 5.83
CA GLU A 62 8.66 9.12 4.80
C GLU A 62 8.19 7.76 4.26
N ILE A 63 7.97 7.68 2.95
CA ILE A 63 7.53 6.45 2.28
C ILE A 63 8.57 6.04 1.24
N VAL A 64 9.22 4.89 1.45
CA VAL A 64 10.16 4.33 0.46
C VAL A 64 9.42 3.39 -0.51
N GLY A 65 9.66 3.56 -1.81
CA GLY A 65 9.16 2.62 -2.82
C GLY A 65 10.11 1.42 -2.99
N ILE A 66 9.66 0.22 -2.61
CA ILE A 66 10.47 -1.00 -2.73
C ILE A 66 10.26 -1.67 -4.09
N ASN A 67 9.01 -1.83 -4.50
CA ASN A 67 8.60 -2.48 -5.73
C ASN A 67 7.78 -1.52 -6.61
N GLY A 68 7.24 -2.00 -7.74
CA GLY A 68 6.33 -1.18 -8.56
C GLY A 68 6.97 -0.04 -9.32
N LYS A 69 6.28 0.56 -10.29
CA LYS A 69 6.78 1.79 -10.94
C LYS A 69 6.38 3.01 -10.12
N GLU A 70 5.11 3.05 -9.72
CA GLU A 70 4.54 4.17 -8.99
C GLU A 70 3.33 3.76 -8.15
N HIS A 71 3.16 4.43 -7.01
CA HIS A 71 1.98 4.32 -6.14
C HIS A 71 1.48 5.73 -5.82
N PRO A 72 0.48 6.26 -6.56
CA PRO A 72 -0.17 7.51 -6.19
C PRO A 72 -0.94 7.30 -4.89
N PHE A 73 -0.70 8.12 -3.87
CA PHE A 73 -1.34 8.02 -2.57
C PHE A 73 -2.01 9.32 -2.14
N THR A 74 -3.01 9.18 -1.28
CA THR A 74 -3.69 10.28 -0.60
C THR A 74 -3.78 10.00 0.90
N ILE A 75 -3.81 11.04 1.73
CA ILE A 75 -4.12 10.96 3.17
C ILE A 75 -5.45 11.69 3.40
N GLU A 76 -6.49 10.92 3.72
CA GLU A 76 -7.83 11.46 3.97
C GLU A 76 -7.82 12.45 5.14
N GLY A 77 -8.68 13.46 5.08
CA GLY A 77 -8.78 14.49 6.12
C GLY A 77 -7.63 15.52 6.15
N TYR A 78 -6.48 15.25 5.54
CA TYR A 78 -5.35 16.18 5.45
C TYR A 78 -5.17 16.83 4.07
N ASN A 79 -5.92 16.39 3.05
CA ASN A 79 -5.77 16.83 1.66
C ASN A 79 -4.33 16.74 1.14
N LEU A 80 -3.58 15.74 1.62
CA LEU A 80 -2.22 15.47 1.20
C LEU A 80 -2.22 14.34 0.17
N SER A 81 -1.38 14.48 -0.85
CA SER A 81 -1.18 13.46 -1.86
C SER A 81 0.26 13.43 -2.33
N GLY A 82 0.65 12.34 -2.96
CA GLY A 82 1.98 12.18 -3.53
C GLY A 82 2.06 10.93 -4.39
N VAL A 83 3.24 10.68 -4.94
CA VAL A 83 3.53 9.47 -5.71
C VAL A 83 4.79 8.84 -5.14
N VAL A 84 4.69 7.60 -4.67
CA VAL A 84 5.85 6.79 -4.28
C VAL A 84 6.42 6.14 -5.51
N LYS A 85 7.74 6.22 -5.72
CA LYS A 85 8.44 5.59 -6.84
C LYS A 85 9.52 4.65 -6.34
N ARG A 86 9.81 3.61 -7.12
CA ARG A 86 10.84 2.62 -6.77
C ARG A 86 12.20 3.27 -6.51
N GLY A 87 12.83 2.88 -5.40
CA GLY A 87 14.16 3.37 -5.00
C GLY A 87 14.17 4.82 -4.52
N GLN A 88 13.00 5.44 -4.32
CA GLN A 88 12.89 6.83 -3.86
C GLN A 88 12.13 6.91 -2.53
N ILE A 89 12.47 7.91 -1.73
CA ILE A 89 11.74 8.29 -0.52
C ILE A 89 10.87 9.50 -0.87
N THR A 90 9.55 9.32 -0.79
CA THR A 90 8.58 10.41 -0.89
C THR A 90 8.29 10.92 0.52
N ARG A 91 8.30 12.24 0.72
CA ARG A 91 8.10 12.89 2.02
C ARG A 91 6.88 13.80 1.98
N VAL A 92 6.07 13.73 3.03
CA VAL A 92 5.03 14.73 3.32
C VAL A 92 5.11 15.12 4.78
N THR A 93 5.00 16.42 5.06
CA THR A 93 5.04 16.96 6.43
C THR A 93 3.75 17.70 6.71
N PHE A 94 3.16 17.44 7.87
CA PHE A 94 1.89 18.03 8.29
C PHE A 94 1.76 18.04 9.80
N THR A 95 0.87 18.88 10.31
CA THR A 95 0.48 18.84 11.72
C THR A 95 -0.71 17.91 11.89
N ALA A 96 -0.62 16.94 12.79
CA ALA A 96 -1.73 16.06 13.16
C ALA A 96 -2.77 16.84 13.99
N ASP A 97 -3.50 17.76 13.37
CA ASP A 97 -4.31 18.80 14.04
C ASP A 97 -5.63 18.32 14.67
N LYS A 98 -6.06 17.09 14.39
CA LYS A 98 -7.35 16.55 14.81
C LYS A 98 -7.26 15.05 15.10
N ALA A 99 -7.85 14.63 16.22
CA ALA A 99 -7.93 13.23 16.60
C ALA A 99 -8.83 12.44 15.64
N GLY A 100 -8.49 11.17 15.41
CA GLY A 100 -9.26 10.29 14.53
C GLY A 100 -8.41 9.26 13.81
N ILE A 101 -9.05 8.52 12.91
CA ILE A 101 -8.39 7.57 12.01
C ILE A 101 -8.49 8.14 10.59
N PHE A 102 -7.35 8.30 9.93
CA PHE A 102 -7.22 8.87 8.60
C PHE A 102 -6.61 7.85 7.67
N ARG A 103 -7.34 7.45 6.62
CA ARG A 103 -6.87 6.45 5.68
C ARG A 103 -5.78 7.06 4.78
N ILE A 104 -4.70 6.31 4.60
CA ILE A 104 -3.73 6.47 3.54
C ILE A 104 -4.09 5.47 2.44
N THR A 105 -4.43 5.93 1.25
CA THR A 105 -4.94 5.07 0.16
C THR A 105 -4.09 5.22 -1.08
N CYS A 106 -3.65 4.11 -1.68
CA CYS A 106 -3.12 4.11 -3.03
C CYS A 106 -4.26 4.06 -4.06
N GLY A 107 -4.31 5.02 -4.97
CA GLY A 107 -5.36 5.10 -5.99
C GLY A 107 -5.28 4.02 -7.08
N ALA A 108 -4.15 3.32 -7.20
CA ALA A 108 -3.92 2.31 -8.25
C ALA A 108 -4.10 0.86 -7.77
N HIS A 109 -4.04 0.60 -6.47
CA HIS A 109 -3.96 -0.77 -5.93
C HIS A 109 -4.99 -1.00 -4.81
N LEU A 110 -6.27 -0.77 -5.12
CA LEU A 110 -7.38 -1.07 -4.22
C LEU A 110 -7.81 -2.54 -4.34
N PRO A 111 -8.33 -3.16 -3.28
CA PRO A 111 -8.61 -2.57 -1.97
C PRO A 111 -7.43 -2.67 -0.97
N THR A 112 -6.29 -3.23 -1.36
CA THR A 112 -5.30 -3.74 -0.39
C THR A 112 -4.27 -2.72 0.05
N MET A 113 -3.91 -1.77 -0.82
CA MET A 113 -2.82 -0.83 -0.55
C MET A 113 -3.34 0.38 0.20
N THR A 114 -3.70 0.12 1.44
CA THR A 114 -4.18 1.10 2.40
C THR A 114 -3.40 0.99 3.71
N ALA A 115 -3.34 2.09 4.45
CA ALA A 115 -2.84 2.14 5.82
C ALA A 115 -3.67 3.13 6.64
N ASP A 116 -3.60 3.05 7.96
CA ASP A 116 -4.29 3.95 8.87
C ASP A 116 -3.29 4.85 9.60
N LEU A 117 -3.52 6.16 9.52
CA LEU A 117 -2.93 7.13 10.43
C LEU A 117 -3.90 7.34 11.60
N VAL A 118 -3.52 6.87 12.78
CA VAL A 118 -4.27 7.04 14.02
C VAL A 118 -3.70 8.23 14.77
N VAL A 119 -4.52 9.26 14.95
CA VAL A 119 -4.20 10.45 15.75
C VAL A 119 -4.94 10.34 17.07
N LEU A 120 -4.20 10.10 18.15
CA LEU A 120 -4.73 10.06 19.51
C LEU A 120 -5.10 11.48 19.96
N ALA A 121 -6.22 11.63 20.67
CA ALA A 121 -6.61 12.92 21.23
C ALA A 121 -5.56 13.44 22.21
N ALA A 122 -5.31 14.74 22.19
CA ALA A 122 -4.53 15.39 23.23
C ALA A 122 -5.23 15.18 24.59
N GLN A 123 -4.46 14.89 25.63
CA GLN A 123 -4.94 14.83 27.01
C GLN A 123 -5.24 16.23 27.55
#